data_AF-A0A7K2BWX8-F1
#
_entry.id   AF-A0A7K2BWX8-F1
#
_cell.length_a   1.000
_cell.length_b   1.000
_cell.length_c   1.000
_cell.angle_alpha   90.00
_cell.angle_beta   90.00
_cell.angle_gamma   90.00
#
_symmetry.space_group_name_H-M   'P 1'
#
loop_
_entity.id
_entity.type
_entity.pdbx_description
1 polymer ?
#
loop_
_entity_poly.entity_id
_entity_poly.type
_entity_poly.pdbx_seq_one_letter_code
_entity_poly.pdbx_strand_id
1 'polypeptide(L)'
;MRQGYRVIDADTHVTPSVEVLVDYGDRELRDRADELTPYVRVTKPTAGRGHPTHPYGVVRVNPQPYNRVAGHKPDTDVDTRGAGAKGALEGRVENLAVKPIADGIQHTNSEGRLANMDVEGVDINFIIPGTWAPGSTALDLSLAKAM
;
A
#
# COMPACT_ATOMS: atom_id res chain seq x y z
N MET A 1 -17.75 15.10 20.34
CA MET A 1 -18.03 16.23 19.43
C MET A 1 -16.74 16.97 19.14
N ARG A 2 -16.38 17.18 17.87
CA ARG A 2 -15.12 17.79 17.45
C ARG A 2 -15.12 19.33 17.55
N GLN A 3 -15.87 19.91 18.50
CA GLN A 3 -16.00 21.37 18.70
C GLN A 3 -16.21 22.20 17.41
N GLY A 4 -16.83 21.63 16.38
CA GLY A 4 -17.03 22.27 15.07
C GLY A 4 -15.87 22.14 14.08
N TYR A 5 -14.74 21.54 14.46
CA TYR A 5 -13.62 21.25 13.56
C TYR A 5 -13.91 20.08 12.63
N ARG A 6 -13.41 20.19 11.40
CA ARG A 6 -13.31 19.09 10.44
C ARG A 6 -11.87 18.57 10.40
N VAL A 7 -11.70 17.26 10.37
CA VAL A 7 -10.42 16.57 10.31
C VAL A 7 -10.24 16.00 8.92
N ILE A 8 -9.13 16.39 8.29
CA ILE A 8 -8.69 15.89 7.00
C ILE A 8 -7.43 15.07 7.26
N ASP A 9 -7.51 13.76 7.03
CA ASP A 9 -6.33 12.92 6.93
C ASP A 9 -5.75 13.08 5.52
N ALA A 10 -4.62 13.77 5.46
CA ALA A 10 -3.93 14.10 4.22
C ALA A 10 -3.01 12.97 3.73
N ASP A 11 -2.84 11.88 4.50
CA ASP A 11 -1.86 10.83 4.20
C ASP A 11 -2.38 9.46 4.65
N THR A 12 -3.39 8.99 3.94
CA THR A 12 -3.97 7.66 4.17
C THR A 12 -3.63 6.77 2.98
N HIS A 13 -3.28 5.51 3.24
CA HIS A 13 -2.90 4.58 2.18
C HIS A 13 -3.87 3.41 2.02
N VAL A 14 -3.97 2.92 0.78
CA VAL A 14 -4.54 1.60 0.48
C VAL A 14 -3.53 0.68 -0.20
N THR A 15 -3.53 -0.60 0.19
CA THR A 15 -2.74 -1.66 -0.44
C THR A 15 -3.68 -2.76 -0.93
N PRO A 16 -4.37 -2.56 -2.07
CA PRO A 16 -5.25 -3.56 -2.66
C PRO A 16 -4.43 -4.78 -3.09
N SER A 17 -5.14 -5.87 -3.30
CA SER A 17 -4.55 -7.10 -3.79
C SER A 17 -4.40 -7.08 -5.30
N VAL A 18 -3.57 -7.98 -5.85
CA VAL A 18 -3.41 -8.10 -7.32
C VAL A 18 -4.74 -8.38 -8.01
N GLU A 19 -5.60 -9.19 -7.38
CA GLU A 19 -6.92 -9.52 -7.91
C GLU A 19 -7.77 -8.25 -8.07
N VAL A 20 -7.78 -7.38 -7.06
CA VAL A 20 -8.47 -6.08 -7.14
C VAL A 20 -7.85 -5.20 -8.23
N LEU A 21 -6.51 -5.16 -8.35
CA LEU A 21 -5.86 -4.38 -9.40
C LEU A 21 -6.24 -4.85 -10.81
N VAL A 22 -6.31 -6.16 -11.03
CA VAL A 22 -6.68 -6.75 -12.33
C VAL A 22 -8.18 -6.58 -12.61
N ASP A 23 -9.04 -6.74 -11.60
CA ASP A 23 -10.49 -6.58 -11.73
C ASP A 23 -10.88 -5.17 -12.15
N TYR A 24 -10.17 -4.15 -11.65
CA TYR A 24 -10.40 -2.73 -12.00
C TYR A 24 -9.43 -2.17 -13.04
N GLY A 25 -8.47 -2.98 -13.51
CA GLY A 25 -7.53 -2.63 -14.56
C GLY A 25 -8.19 -2.32 -15.90
N ASP A 26 -7.46 -1.67 -16.80
CA ASP A 26 -7.90 -1.58 -18.19
C ASP A 26 -7.66 -2.91 -18.92
N ARG A 27 -8.06 -2.98 -20.20
CA ARG A 27 -7.85 -4.18 -21.00
C ARG A 27 -6.37 -4.52 -21.15
N GLU A 28 -5.51 -3.52 -21.32
CA GLU A 28 -4.07 -3.75 -21.50
C GLU A 28 -3.44 -4.43 -20.28
N LEU A 29 -3.77 -3.97 -19.06
CA LEU A 29 -3.30 -4.60 -17.84
C LEU A 29 -3.82 -6.04 -17.72
N ARG A 30 -5.09 -6.27 -18.01
CA ARG A 30 -5.71 -7.61 -17.91
C ARG A 30 -5.08 -8.60 -18.91
N ASP A 31 -4.88 -8.18 -20.15
CA ASP A 31 -4.29 -9.00 -21.22
C ASP A 31 -2.83 -9.38 -20.90
N ARG A 32 -2.16 -8.64 -20.02
CA ARG A 32 -0.75 -8.83 -19.60
C ARG A 32 -0.60 -9.24 -18.14
N ALA A 33 -1.68 -9.62 -17.46
CA ALA A 33 -1.67 -9.87 -16.01
C ALA A 33 -0.65 -10.96 -15.61
N ASP A 34 -0.41 -11.95 -16.47
CA ASP A 34 0.57 -13.02 -16.23
C ASP A 34 2.01 -12.50 -16.09
N GLU A 35 2.34 -11.35 -16.70
CA GLU A 35 3.65 -10.69 -16.56
C GLU A 35 3.89 -10.23 -15.11
N LEU A 36 2.83 -10.07 -14.30
CA LEU A 36 2.96 -9.69 -12.89
C LEU A 36 3.46 -10.85 -12.01
N THR A 37 3.35 -12.10 -12.47
CA THR A 37 3.64 -13.32 -11.70
C THR A 37 4.97 -13.26 -10.92
N PRO A 38 6.10 -12.85 -11.51
CA PRO A 38 7.38 -12.77 -10.79
C PRO A 38 7.38 -11.75 -9.64
N TYR A 39 6.48 -10.78 -9.68
CA TYR A 39 6.36 -9.69 -8.71
C TYR A 39 5.26 -9.95 -7.68
N VAL A 40 4.42 -10.98 -7.85
CA VAL A 40 3.34 -11.29 -6.91
C VAL A 40 3.89 -12.03 -5.70
N ARG A 41 3.60 -11.49 -4.53
CA ARG A 41 3.81 -12.16 -3.24
C ARG A 41 2.47 -12.51 -2.62
N VAL A 42 2.23 -13.79 -2.35
CA VAL A 42 1.07 -14.22 -1.56
C VAL A 42 1.30 -13.85 -0.10
N THR A 43 0.35 -13.12 0.47
CA THR A 43 0.39 -12.64 1.85
C THR A 43 -0.69 -13.33 2.66
N LYS A 44 -0.33 -13.79 3.86
CA LYS A 44 -1.30 -14.26 4.85
C LYS A 44 -1.83 -13.03 5.61
N PRO A 45 -3.15 -12.81 5.67
CA PRO A 45 -3.70 -11.64 6.34
C PRO A 45 -3.43 -11.69 7.84
N THR A 46 -3.18 -10.51 8.40
CA THR A 46 -3.16 -10.28 9.85
C THR A 46 -4.47 -9.60 10.23
N ALA A 47 -5.19 -10.19 11.18
CA ALA A 47 -6.46 -9.65 11.67
C ALA A 47 -6.32 -8.19 12.12
N GLY A 48 -7.36 -7.40 11.88
CA GLY A 48 -7.40 -5.99 12.29
C GLY A 48 -6.54 -5.04 11.46
N ARG A 49 -6.01 -5.46 10.29
CA ARG A 49 -5.29 -4.56 9.36
C ARG A 49 -6.11 -4.13 8.14
N GLY A 50 -7.40 -4.46 8.10
CA GLY A 50 -8.27 -4.07 7.00
C GLY A 50 -8.05 -4.80 5.67
N HIS A 51 -7.32 -5.91 5.71
CA HIS A 51 -7.14 -6.83 4.58
C HIS A 51 -8.26 -7.90 4.56
N PRO A 52 -8.43 -8.68 3.49
CA PRO A 52 -9.38 -9.79 3.46
C PRO A 52 -9.01 -10.87 4.49
N THR A 53 -9.97 -11.73 4.79
CA THR A 53 -9.81 -12.86 5.73
C THR A 53 -9.12 -14.07 5.10
N HIS A 54 -8.85 -14.04 3.80
CA HIS A 54 -8.15 -15.09 3.04
C HIS A 54 -6.77 -14.61 2.54
N PRO A 55 -5.86 -15.52 2.16
CA PRO A 55 -4.62 -15.15 1.47
C PRO A 55 -4.90 -14.31 0.21
N TYR A 56 -4.01 -13.37 -0.10
CA TYR A 56 -4.16 -12.46 -1.23
C TYR A 56 -2.79 -12.10 -1.82
N GLY A 57 -2.75 -11.81 -3.12
CA GLY A 57 -1.53 -11.36 -3.79
C GLY A 57 -1.26 -9.88 -3.53
N VAL A 58 0.02 -9.49 -3.42
CA VAL A 58 0.46 -8.09 -3.53
C VAL A 58 1.59 -7.98 -4.55
N VAL A 59 1.59 -6.92 -5.37
CA VAL A 59 2.69 -6.64 -6.31
C VAL A 59 3.85 -6.00 -5.57
N ARG A 60 5.05 -6.57 -5.75
CA ARG A 60 6.32 -6.03 -5.26
C ARG A 60 7.40 -6.14 -6.34
N VAL A 61 7.64 -5.03 -7.05
CA VAL A 61 8.52 -5.04 -8.24
C VAL A 61 9.98 -5.28 -7.86
N ASN A 62 10.56 -4.44 -7.01
CA ASN A 62 11.93 -4.59 -6.51
C ASN A 62 12.10 -3.72 -5.26
N PRO A 63 11.57 -4.15 -4.10
CA PRO A 63 11.63 -3.33 -2.89
C PRO A 63 13.09 -3.17 -2.46
N GLN A 64 13.59 -1.94 -2.54
CA GLN A 64 14.93 -1.59 -2.06
C GLN A 64 14.85 -1.00 -0.65
N PRO A 65 15.53 -1.58 0.34
CA PRO A 65 15.63 -0.98 1.65
C PRO A 65 16.60 0.19 1.61
N TYR A 66 16.11 1.42 1.78
CA TYR A 66 16.96 2.57 2.04
C TYR A 66 17.46 2.53 3.49
N ASN A 67 18.46 1.70 3.76
CA ASN A 67 19.14 1.66 5.06
C ASN A 67 20.06 2.86 5.18
N ARG A 68 19.52 3.99 5.63
CA ARG A 68 20.30 5.19 5.94
C ARG A 68 20.40 5.33 7.45
N VAL A 69 21.62 5.48 7.94
CA VAL A 69 21.89 5.87 9.34
C VAL A 69 22.33 7.33 9.30
N ALA A 70 21.64 8.20 10.05
CA ALA A 70 21.98 9.62 10.09
C ALA A 70 23.45 9.80 10.52
N GLY A 71 24.23 10.55 9.74
CA GLY A 71 25.65 10.78 10.00
C GLY A 71 26.61 9.70 9.48
N HIS A 72 26.11 8.61 8.87
CA HIS A 72 26.95 7.57 8.28
C HIS A 72 26.88 7.61 6.75
N LYS A 73 28.04 7.41 6.10
CA LYS A 73 28.08 7.17 4.66
C LYS A 73 27.39 5.83 4.38
N PRO A 74 26.52 5.72 3.35
CA PRO A 74 25.92 4.44 3.00
C PRO A 74 27.00 3.41 2.66
N ASP A 75 26.89 2.20 3.20
CA ASP A 75 27.62 1.06 2.66
C ASP A 75 27.14 0.80 1.22
N THR A 76 28.07 0.50 0.32
CA THR A 76 27.81 0.42 -1.13
C THR A 76 26.96 -0.79 -1.55
N ASP A 77 26.76 -1.77 -0.67
CA ASP A 77 25.96 -2.95 -0.99
C ASP A 77 24.49 -2.72 -0.64
N VAL A 78 23.72 -2.27 -1.64
CA VAL A 78 22.26 -2.40 -1.61
C VAL A 78 21.94 -3.85 -1.95
N ASP A 79 21.68 -4.68 -0.94
CA ASP A 79 21.17 -6.03 -1.13
C ASP A 79 19.76 -5.95 -1.74
N THR A 80 19.68 -5.99 -3.07
CA THR A 80 18.41 -6.05 -3.79
C THR A 80 17.87 -7.46 -3.64
N ARG A 81 16.86 -7.61 -2.79
CA ARG A 81 16.23 -8.91 -2.51
C ARG A 81 15.42 -9.48 -3.68
N GLY A 82 15.28 -8.73 -4.77
CA GLY A 82 14.62 -9.15 -6.01
C GLY A 82 13.10 -8.93 -6.02
N ALA A 83 12.47 -9.32 -7.14
CA ALA A 83 11.03 -9.29 -7.33
C ALA A 83 10.29 -10.14 -6.28
N GLY A 84 9.14 -9.67 -5.80
CA GLY A 84 8.33 -10.39 -4.79
C GLY A 84 8.93 -10.44 -3.38
N ALA A 85 10.07 -9.78 -3.13
CA ALA A 85 10.72 -9.76 -1.83
C ALA A 85 9.94 -8.98 -0.76
N LYS A 86 10.30 -9.16 0.52
CA LYS A 86 9.68 -8.42 1.64
C LYS A 86 9.84 -6.91 1.49
N GLY A 87 8.80 -6.16 1.82
CA GLY A 87 8.86 -4.69 1.83
C GLY A 87 9.79 -4.14 2.92
N ALA A 88 10.29 -2.91 2.74
CA ALA A 88 11.24 -2.29 3.67
C ALA A 88 10.69 -2.12 5.10
N LEU A 89 9.39 -1.90 5.24
CA LEU A 89 8.70 -1.72 6.53
C LEU A 89 8.02 -3.00 7.06
N GLU A 90 8.12 -4.11 6.33
CA GLU A 90 7.45 -5.35 6.70
C GLU A 90 8.00 -5.91 8.02
N GLY A 91 7.12 -6.07 9.02
CA GLY A 91 7.50 -6.51 10.37
C GLY A 91 8.18 -5.44 11.22
N ARG A 92 8.26 -4.19 10.76
CA ARG A 92 8.82 -3.06 11.51
C ARG A 92 7.76 -2.16 12.16
N VAL A 93 6.48 -2.43 11.90
CA VAL A 93 5.35 -1.63 12.38
C VAL A 93 4.36 -2.48 13.16
N GLU A 94 3.94 -1.97 14.32
CA GLU A 94 2.90 -2.57 15.15
C GLU A 94 1.55 -1.86 14.91
N ASN A 95 0.46 -2.62 14.98
CA ASN A 95 -0.87 -2.03 14.92
C ASN A 95 -1.33 -1.72 16.34
N LEU A 96 -1.53 -0.44 16.65
CA LEU A 96 -1.96 0.04 17.97
C LEU A 96 -3.48 0.28 18.05
N ALA A 97 -4.25 -0.16 17.04
CA ALA A 97 -5.69 0.02 17.01
C ALA A 97 -6.37 -0.69 18.20
N VAL A 98 -7.14 0.09 18.97
CA VAL A 98 -7.87 -0.40 20.15
C VAL A 98 -9.26 -0.94 19.78
N LYS A 99 -9.76 -0.56 18.60
CA LYS A 99 -11.04 -1.04 18.05
C LYS A 99 -10.79 -1.88 16.80
N PRO A 100 -11.61 -2.91 16.54
CA PRO A 100 -11.52 -3.69 15.31
C PRO A 100 -11.69 -2.79 14.08
N ILE A 101 -10.74 -2.90 13.16
CA ILE A 101 -10.84 -2.33 11.82
C ILE A 101 -11.68 -3.29 10.97
N ALA A 102 -12.55 -2.76 10.11
CA ALA A 102 -13.38 -3.60 9.25
C ALA A 102 -12.50 -4.35 8.23
N ASP A 103 -12.83 -5.61 7.93
CA ASP A 103 -12.08 -6.39 6.96
C ASP A 103 -12.26 -5.85 5.54
N GLY A 104 -11.22 -5.99 4.70
CA GLY A 104 -11.27 -5.62 3.30
C GLY A 104 -11.32 -4.11 2.98
N ILE A 105 -11.16 -3.21 3.96
CA ILE A 105 -11.14 -1.74 3.72
C ILE A 105 -9.92 -1.27 2.91
N GLN A 106 -8.88 -2.10 2.81
CA GLN A 106 -7.72 -1.92 1.93
C GLN A 106 -8.03 -2.32 0.47
N HIS A 107 -9.23 -2.88 0.23
CA HIS A 107 -9.66 -3.51 -1.03
C HIS A 107 -10.98 -2.90 -1.49
N THR A 108 -12.07 -3.66 -1.45
CA THR A 108 -13.38 -3.28 -1.99
C THR A 108 -14.40 -2.81 -0.95
N ASN A 109 -14.07 -2.88 0.35
CA ASN A 109 -15.01 -2.52 1.42
C ASN A 109 -14.97 -1.02 1.75
N SER A 110 -15.57 -0.19 0.90
CA SER A 110 -15.67 1.26 1.13
C SER A 110 -16.60 1.62 2.29
N GLU A 111 -17.68 0.85 2.52
CA GLU A 111 -18.61 1.08 3.62
C GLU A 111 -17.94 0.90 4.98
N GLY A 112 -17.15 -0.17 5.15
CA GLY A 112 -16.35 -0.40 6.34
C GLY A 112 -15.31 0.70 6.57
N ARG A 113 -14.74 1.26 5.49
CA ARG A 113 -13.82 2.40 5.59
C ARG A 113 -14.51 3.65 6.14
N LEU A 114 -15.71 3.98 5.64
CA LEU A 114 -16.49 5.10 6.15
C LEU A 114 -16.86 4.90 7.63
N ALA A 115 -17.27 3.68 8.02
CA ALA A 115 -17.54 3.37 9.42
C ALA A 115 -16.28 3.50 10.30
N ASN A 116 -15.10 3.16 9.78
CA ASN A 116 -13.83 3.38 10.49
C ASN A 116 -13.46 4.86 10.58
N MET A 117 -13.72 5.67 9.54
CA MET A 117 -13.55 7.13 9.59
C MET A 117 -14.42 7.78 10.69
N ASP A 118 -15.67 7.32 10.85
CA ASP A 118 -16.54 7.78 11.93
C ASP A 118 -15.96 7.47 13.32
N VAL A 119 -15.38 6.27 13.47
CA VAL A 119 -14.73 5.82 14.71
C VAL A 119 -13.45 6.61 15.00
N GLU A 120 -12.61 6.82 13.99
CA GLU A 120 -11.32 7.52 14.09
C GLU A 120 -11.48 9.02 14.29
N GLY A 121 -12.62 9.58 13.89
CA GLY A 121 -12.82 11.01 13.97
C GLY A 121 -12.35 11.75 12.72
N VAL A 122 -12.37 11.12 11.54
CA VAL A 122 -11.91 11.69 10.26
C VAL A 122 -13.10 12.03 9.36
N ASP A 123 -13.09 13.20 8.73
CA ASP A 123 -14.13 13.63 7.78
C ASP A 123 -13.75 13.35 6.33
N ILE A 124 -12.47 13.50 6.01
CA ILE A 124 -11.93 13.33 4.66
C ILE A 124 -10.63 12.55 4.74
N ASN A 125 -10.52 11.56 3.85
CA ASN A 125 -9.32 10.77 3.65
C ASN A 125 -8.75 11.06 2.25
N PHE A 126 -7.55 11.63 2.18
CA PHE A 126 -6.79 11.70 0.94
C PHE A 126 -6.06 10.38 0.73
N ILE A 127 -6.56 9.57 -0.22
CA ILE A 127 -6.08 8.21 -0.47
C ILE A 127 -4.90 8.23 -1.41
N ILE A 128 -3.76 7.82 -0.89
CA ILE A 128 -2.51 7.63 -1.60
C ILE A 128 -2.33 6.14 -1.86
N PRO A 129 -1.91 5.73 -3.06
CA PRO A 129 -1.46 4.36 -3.27
C PRO A 129 -0.40 3.96 -2.24
N GLY A 130 -0.56 2.79 -1.61
CA GLY A 130 0.47 2.20 -0.77
C GLY A 130 1.72 1.83 -1.56
N THR A 131 2.68 1.20 -0.89
CA THR A 131 4.01 0.83 -1.46
C THR A 131 3.99 -0.10 -2.69
N TRP A 132 2.82 -0.50 -3.18
CA TRP A 132 2.61 -1.27 -4.41
C TRP A 132 2.70 -0.37 -5.65
N ALA A 133 2.27 0.89 -5.56
CA ALA A 133 2.53 1.88 -6.59
C ALA A 133 3.81 2.60 -6.19
N PRO A 134 4.88 2.54 -6.99
CA PRO A 134 6.03 3.39 -6.73
C PRO A 134 5.53 4.83 -6.75
N GLY A 135 5.78 5.61 -5.69
CA GLY A 135 5.49 7.06 -5.66
C GLY A 135 6.25 7.88 -6.71
N SER A 136 6.89 7.20 -7.68
CA SER A 136 7.61 7.73 -8.83
C SER A 136 7.40 6.85 -10.08
N THR A 137 6.26 6.17 -10.23
CA THR A 137 5.81 5.81 -11.59
C THR A 137 5.30 7.09 -12.19
N ALA A 138 6.16 7.74 -12.96
CA ALA A 138 5.81 8.87 -13.78
C ALA A 138 4.43 8.62 -14.42
N LEU A 139 3.48 9.51 -14.13
CA LEU A 139 2.49 9.86 -15.13
C LEU A 139 3.35 10.33 -16.31
N ASP A 140 3.60 9.45 -17.27
CA ASP A 140 4.50 9.65 -18.41
C ASP A 140 6.02 9.84 -18.09
N LEU A 141 6.84 8.89 -18.57
CA LEU A 141 8.31 8.94 -18.51
C LEU A 141 8.92 10.22 -19.13
N SER A 142 8.18 10.94 -19.98
CA SER A 142 8.58 12.23 -20.54
C SER A 142 8.71 13.32 -19.47
N LEU A 143 7.89 13.27 -18.40
CA LEU A 143 7.90 14.23 -17.29
C LEU A 143 9.04 13.99 -16.29
N ALA A 144 9.55 12.76 -16.21
CA ALA A 144 10.63 12.39 -15.27
C ALA A 144 12.05 12.76 -15.76
N LYS A 145 12.21 13.15 -17.02
CA LYS A 145 13.53 13.42 -17.64
C LYS A 145 13.99 14.87 -17.61
N ALA A 146 13.21 15.78 -17.03
CA ALA A 146 13.56 17.19 -16.93
C ALA A 146 14.01 17.56 -15.51
N MET A 147 15.19 17.08 -15.11
CA MET A 147 16.14 17.77 -14.21
C MET A 147 17.56 17.29 -14.52
#